data_AF-A0A1G0ZY13-F1
#
_entry.id   AF-A0A1G0ZY13-F1
#
_cell.length_a   1.000
_cell.length_b   1.000
_cell.length_c   1.000
_cell.angle_alpha   90.00
_cell.angle_beta   90.00
_cell.angle_gamma   90.00
#
_symmetry.space_group_name_H-M   'P 1'
#
loop_
_entity.id
_entity.type
_entity.pdbx_description
1 polymer ?
#
loop_
_entity_poly.entity_id
_entity_poly.type
_entity_poly.pdbx_seq_one_letter_code
_entity_poly.pdbx_strand_id
1 'polypeptide(L)'
;MTPDQITTSSEPHRLAGRTEPRGSRTGFPTWGAYAFGGIFMVVGILIMLVGLRVIPVDPSGVHAPWWVLTVMGAVFALAGLGVEGMATRQFLAERHRLSAALRHAGNPARQDYRWDPSGFAPPRWSRAVKAVAGAAGLSLFLSIFNYWAFATTSPVMVRMIVVVFDLVLILVWWEAFLRVGRAFKFGGSRIDFLEFPYSIGKPVTIRWQPSDGIGAAQGGHLTLRCVKEWYEQTGSGKNQSTHLVHEEQWSTTWQFAPNRSVMPGKRVDLRFEVPSGLPSTRLGGTSPVFWELEIHLDLPGFDFEETYLVPIYGA
;
A
#
# COMPACT_ATOMS: atom_id res chain seq x y z
N MET A 1 1.33 29.12 5.38
CA MET A 1 1.54 29.51 3.96
C MET A 1 0.18 29.87 3.40
N THR A 2 0.03 30.98 2.68
CA THR A 2 -1.29 31.40 2.15
C THR A 2 -1.46 30.86 0.73
N PRO A 3 -2.50 30.10 0.38
CA PRO A 3 -2.71 29.62 -0.98
C PRO A 3 -2.91 30.79 -1.97
N ASP A 4 -2.53 30.59 -3.23
CA ASP A 4 -2.80 31.60 -4.28
C ASP A 4 -4.24 31.47 -4.79
N GLN A 5 -4.75 30.24 -4.87
CA GLN A 5 -6.14 29.94 -5.18
C GLN A 5 -6.66 28.83 -4.26
N ILE A 6 -7.91 28.97 -3.83
CA ILE A 6 -8.63 27.95 -3.07
C ILE A 6 -9.82 27.53 -3.91
N THR A 7 -9.91 26.24 -4.23
CA THR A 7 -11.06 25.63 -4.89
C THR A 7 -11.68 24.63 -3.94
N THR A 8 -13.01 24.68 -3.76
CA THR A 8 -13.75 23.71 -2.95
C THR A 8 -14.75 22.99 -3.83
N SER A 9 -14.81 21.67 -3.73
CA SER A 9 -15.79 20.83 -4.40
C SER A 9 -16.63 20.07 -3.36
N SER A 10 -17.93 20.01 -3.60
CA SER A 10 -18.88 19.20 -2.82
C SER A 10 -19.61 18.18 -3.70
N GLU A 11 -19.29 18.12 -4.99
CA GLU A 11 -19.91 17.16 -5.89
C GLU A 11 -19.17 15.80 -5.77
N PRO A 12 -19.90 14.70 -5.51
CA PRO A 12 -19.29 13.39 -5.42
C PRO A 12 -18.55 13.03 -6.73
N HIS A 13 -17.28 12.67 -6.61
CA HIS A 13 -16.45 12.32 -7.75
C HIS A 13 -15.65 11.04 -7.50
N ARG A 14 -15.70 10.09 -8.44
CA ARG A 14 -14.92 8.84 -8.35
C ARG A 14 -13.46 9.13 -8.66
N LEU A 15 -12.57 8.81 -7.73
CA LEU A 15 -11.13 8.96 -7.89
C LEU A 15 -10.58 7.82 -8.75
N ALA A 16 -9.83 8.16 -9.80
CA ALA A 16 -9.15 7.19 -10.66
C ALA A 16 -7.76 6.82 -10.11
N GLY A 17 -7.25 5.64 -10.48
CA GLY A 17 -5.85 5.25 -10.23
C GLY A 17 -5.52 4.81 -8.80
N ARG A 18 -6.49 4.79 -7.88
CA ARG A 18 -6.27 4.36 -6.49
C ARG A 18 -6.63 2.90 -6.30
N THR A 19 -5.63 2.11 -5.93
CA THR A 19 -5.75 0.65 -5.76
C THR A 19 -5.44 0.17 -4.35
N GLU A 20 -4.83 1.03 -3.51
CA GLU A 20 -4.52 0.68 -2.12
C GLU A 20 -5.75 0.90 -1.23
N PRO A 21 -6.31 -0.15 -0.60
CA PRO A 21 -7.35 0.02 0.40
C PRO A 21 -6.79 0.73 1.63
N ARG A 22 -7.53 1.71 2.15
CA ARG A 22 -7.23 2.35 3.44
C ARG A 22 -7.93 1.63 4.59
N GLY A 23 -9.01 0.93 4.30
CA GLY A 23 -9.67 0.06 5.24
C GLY A 23 -8.79 -1.12 5.69
N SER A 24 -9.08 -1.63 6.87
CA SER A 24 -8.44 -2.83 7.45
C SER A 24 -8.74 -4.14 6.70
N ARG A 25 -9.69 -4.14 5.76
CA ARG A 25 -10.14 -5.34 5.04
C ARG A 25 -9.47 -5.43 3.69
N THR A 26 -8.64 -6.46 3.52
CA THR A 26 -7.85 -6.75 2.31
C THR A 26 -8.66 -7.43 1.19
N GLY A 27 -10.00 -7.41 1.24
CA GLY A 27 -10.89 -8.11 0.29
C GLY A 27 -10.84 -9.65 0.37
N PHE A 28 -9.80 -10.23 0.95
CA PHE A 28 -9.62 -11.67 1.10
C PHE A 28 -9.96 -12.13 2.53
N PRO A 29 -10.75 -13.19 2.72
CA PRO A 29 -11.04 -13.69 4.06
C PRO A 29 -9.76 -14.25 4.70
N THR A 30 -9.50 -13.88 5.95
CA THR A 30 -8.27 -14.28 6.67
C THR A 30 -8.12 -15.81 6.75
N TRP A 31 -9.22 -16.56 6.89
CA TRP A 31 -9.19 -18.03 6.87
C TRP A 31 -8.73 -18.59 5.52
N GLY A 32 -9.12 -17.95 4.41
CA GLY A 32 -8.71 -18.33 3.07
C GLY A 32 -7.22 -18.15 2.88
N ALA A 33 -6.64 -17.10 3.47
CA ALA A 33 -5.20 -16.85 3.41
C ALA A 33 -4.40 -17.93 4.17
N TYR A 34 -4.88 -18.34 5.35
CA TYR A 34 -4.27 -19.46 6.07
C TYR A 34 -4.37 -20.78 5.32
N ALA A 35 -5.52 -21.11 4.75
CA ALA A 35 -5.69 -22.35 3.98
C ALA A 35 -4.77 -22.35 2.75
N PHE A 36 -4.74 -21.26 1.99
CA PHE A 36 -3.90 -21.11 0.81
C PHE A 36 -2.40 -21.16 1.16
N GLY A 37 -1.97 -20.37 2.15
CA GLY A 37 -0.59 -20.33 2.63
C GLY A 37 -0.14 -21.69 3.17
N GLY A 38 -0.98 -22.36 3.95
CA GLY A 38 -0.70 -23.68 4.53
C GLY A 38 -0.52 -24.77 3.48
N ILE A 39 -1.35 -24.79 2.43
CA ILE A 39 -1.17 -25.74 1.31
C ILE A 39 0.18 -25.51 0.62
N PHE A 40 0.51 -24.26 0.28
CA PHE A 40 1.80 -23.93 -0.34
C PHE A 40 2.97 -24.31 0.57
N MET A 41 2.83 -24.07 1.88
CA MET A 41 3.84 -24.42 2.86
C MET A 41 4.07 -25.93 2.93
N VAL A 42 3.01 -26.72 3.08
CA VAL A 42 3.07 -28.19 3.16
C VAL A 42 3.65 -28.77 1.87
N VAL A 43 3.16 -28.35 0.71
CA VAL A 43 3.66 -28.82 -0.59
C VAL A 43 5.13 -28.46 -0.76
N GLY A 44 5.53 -27.23 -0.42
CA GLY A 44 6.92 -26.80 -0.47
C GLY A 44 7.84 -27.63 0.43
N ILE A 45 7.41 -27.90 1.67
CA ILE A 45 8.16 -28.74 2.61
C ILE A 45 8.31 -30.17 2.06
N LEU A 46 7.25 -30.77 1.51
CA LEU A 46 7.31 -32.12 0.94
C LEU A 46 8.31 -32.19 -0.23
N ILE A 47 8.25 -31.23 -1.16
CA ILE A 47 9.18 -31.15 -2.29
C ILE A 47 10.61 -30.95 -1.81
N MET A 48 10.81 -30.11 -0.79
CA MET A 48 12.12 -29.88 -0.18
C MET A 48 12.67 -31.16 0.46
N LEU A 49 11.84 -31.93 1.17
CA LEU A 49 12.24 -33.20 1.79
C LEU A 49 12.59 -34.27 0.76
N VAL A 50 11.91 -34.30 -0.39
CA VAL A 50 12.30 -35.13 -1.54
C VAL A 50 13.66 -34.67 -2.08
N GLY A 51 13.85 -33.36 -2.30
CA GLY A 51 15.13 -32.78 -2.72
C GLY A 51 16.31 -33.12 -1.80
N LEU A 52 16.06 -33.12 -0.48
CA LEU A 52 17.02 -33.50 0.56
C LEU A 52 17.19 -35.02 0.72
N ARG A 53 16.46 -35.84 -0.05
CA ARG A 53 16.43 -37.31 0.03
C ARG A 53 16.02 -37.85 1.39
N VAL A 54 15.27 -37.08 2.17
CA VAL A 54 14.66 -37.54 3.43
C VAL A 54 13.47 -38.45 3.14
N ILE A 55 12.70 -38.12 2.10
CA ILE A 55 11.65 -38.98 1.57
C ILE A 55 12.24 -39.78 0.40
N PRO A 56 12.30 -41.12 0.48
CA PRO A 56 12.82 -41.94 -0.61
C PRO A 56 11.85 -41.88 -1.79
N VAL A 57 12.37 -41.45 -2.94
CA VAL A 57 11.67 -41.48 -4.23
C VAL A 57 12.59 -42.20 -5.20
N ASP A 58 12.01 -43.01 -6.09
CA ASP A 58 12.79 -43.69 -7.13
C ASP A 58 13.54 -42.64 -7.98
N PRO A 59 14.89 -42.67 -8.01
CA PRO A 59 15.68 -41.74 -8.80
C PRO A 59 15.32 -41.75 -10.29
N SER A 60 14.79 -42.87 -10.80
CA SER A 60 14.37 -42.98 -12.21
C SER A 60 13.20 -42.05 -12.57
N GLY A 61 12.34 -41.73 -11.59
CA GLY A 61 11.20 -40.84 -11.76
C GLY A 61 11.52 -39.36 -11.56
N VAL A 62 12.74 -39.02 -11.14
CA VAL A 62 13.14 -37.64 -10.83
C VAL A 62 14.01 -37.08 -11.95
N HIS A 63 13.39 -36.30 -12.85
CA HIS A 63 14.08 -35.71 -14.00
C HIS A 63 14.86 -34.43 -13.68
N ALA A 64 14.78 -33.92 -12.45
CA ALA A 64 15.46 -32.70 -12.02
C ALA A 64 16.63 -33.01 -11.05
N PRO A 65 17.74 -32.26 -11.09
CA PRO A 65 18.75 -32.36 -10.06
C PRO A 65 18.16 -32.12 -8.66
N TRP A 66 18.56 -32.94 -7.68
CA TRP A 66 18.01 -32.89 -6.31
C TRP A 66 18.08 -31.50 -5.66
N TRP A 67 19.16 -30.74 -5.91
CA TRP A 67 19.30 -29.38 -5.39
C TRP A 67 18.23 -28.41 -5.93
N VAL A 68 17.78 -28.60 -7.19
CA VAL A 68 16.71 -27.79 -7.80
C VAL A 68 15.40 -28.03 -7.06
N LEU A 69 15.08 -29.31 -6.77
CA LEU A 69 13.90 -29.66 -5.99
C LEU A 69 13.95 -29.05 -4.58
N THR A 70 15.11 -29.10 -3.91
CA THR A 70 15.29 -28.48 -2.59
C THR A 70 15.00 -26.99 -2.63
N VAL A 71 15.58 -26.26 -3.58
CA VAL A 71 15.38 -24.80 -3.73
C VAL A 71 13.92 -24.50 -4.07
N MET A 72 13.31 -25.26 -4.98
CA MET A 72 11.91 -25.09 -5.36
C MET A 72 10.98 -25.29 -4.16
N GLY A 73 11.18 -26.37 -3.39
CA GLY A 73 10.43 -26.64 -2.19
C GLY A 73 10.58 -25.52 -1.14
N ALA A 74 11.80 -25.01 -0.95
CA ALA A 74 12.07 -23.90 -0.05
C ALA A 74 11.35 -22.60 -0.48
N VAL A 75 11.34 -22.27 -1.78
CA VAL A 75 10.62 -21.09 -2.29
C VAL A 75 9.12 -21.19 -2.04
N PHE A 76 8.51 -22.34 -2.32
CA PHE A 76 7.08 -22.57 -2.04
C PHE A 76 6.77 -22.51 -0.55
N ALA A 77 7.64 -23.10 0.28
CA ALA A 77 7.48 -23.07 1.73
C ALA A 77 7.53 -21.64 2.29
N LEU A 78 8.52 -20.85 1.85
CA LEU A 78 8.67 -19.45 2.26
C LEU A 78 7.53 -18.57 1.74
N ALA A 79 7.03 -18.81 0.52
CA ALA A 79 5.88 -18.11 -0.01
C ALA A 79 4.62 -18.40 0.82
N GLY A 80 4.37 -19.67 1.15
CA GLY A 80 3.27 -20.09 2.02
C GLY A 80 3.35 -19.42 3.39
N LEU A 81 4.52 -19.46 4.03
CA LEU A 81 4.78 -18.80 5.32
C LEU A 81 4.57 -17.27 5.25
N GLY A 82 4.96 -16.65 4.13
CA GLY A 82 4.74 -15.22 3.89
C GLY A 82 3.25 -14.86 3.88
N VAL A 83 2.43 -15.66 3.21
CA VAL A 83 0.96 -15.48 3.18
C VAL A 83 0.35 -15.66 4.57
N GLU A 84 0.74 -16.70 5.31
CA GLU A 84 0.27 -16.92 6.68
C GLU A 84 0.70 -15.79 7.64
N GLY A 85 1.91 -15.26 7.46
CA GLY A 85 2.40 -14.11 8.20
C GLY A 85 1.56 -12.85 7.96
N MET A 86 1.12 -12.61 6.73
CA MET A 86 0.19 -11.52 6.41
C MET A 86 -1.19 -11.75 7.05
N ALA A 87 -1.73 -12.97 6.97
CA ALA A 87 -3.01 -13.34 7.60
C ALA A 87 -2.97 -13.13 9.12
N THR A 88 -1.87 -13.53 9.76
CA THR A 88 -1.65 -13.38 11.19
C THR A 88 -1.57 -11.91 11.60
N ARG A 89 -0.85 -11.08 10.83
CA ARG A 89 -0.82 -9.63 11.08
C ARG A 89 -2.20 -9.01 10.97
N GLN A 90 -3.00 -9.41 10.00
CA GLN A 90 -4.38 -8.93 9.83
C GLN A 90 -5.29 -9.37 10.99
N PHE A 91 -5.21 -10.64 11.40
CA PHE A 91 -5.96 -11.16 12.54
C PHE A 91 -5.59 -10.43 13.86
N LEU A 92 -4.30 -10.22 14.10
CA LEU A 92 -3.84 -9.50 15.28
C LEU A 92 -4.27 -8.03 15.24
N ALA A 93 -4.22 -7.38 14.07
CA ALA A 93 -4.70 -6.00 13.91
C ALA A 93 -6.21 -5.90 14.21
N GLU A 94 -7.01 -6.84 13.74
CA GLU A 94 -8.45 -6.92 14.02
C GLU A 94 -8.72 -7.12 15.53
N ARG A 95 -8.02 -8.08 16.16
CA ARG A 95 -8.16 -8.33 17.60
C ARG A 95 -7.74 -7.12 18.43
N HIS A 96 -6.69 -6.42 18.03
CA HIS A 96 -6.27 -5.17 18.66
C HIS A 96 -7.33 -4.08 18.51
N ARG A 97 -7.98 -3.97 17.35
CA ARG A 97 -9.08 -3.02 17.13
C ARG A 97 -10.26 -3.31 18.04
N LEU A 98 -10.72 -4.56 18.09
CA LEU A 98 -11.80 -4.96 19.00
C LEU A 98 -11.46 -4.66 20.46
N SER A 99 -10.21 -4.90 20.87
CA SER A 99 -9.75 -4.57 22.21
C SER A 99 -9.69 -3.05 22.46
N ALA A 100 -9.28 -2.26 21.47
CA ALA A 100 -9.25 -0.80 21.56
C ALA A 100 -10.65 -0.19 21.62
N ALA A 101 -11.61 -0.76 20.87
CA ALA A 101 -13.02 -0.39 20.93
C ALA A 101 -13.59 -0.49 22.36
N LEU A 102 -13.24 -1.57 23.08
CA LEU A 102 -13.66 -1.76 24.47
C LEU A 102 -12.97 -0.81 25.45
N ARG A 103 -11.66 -0.54 25.27
CA ARG A 103 -10.86 0.29 26.21
C ARG A 103 -11.11 1.79 26.08
N HIS A 104 -11.54 2.25 24.92
CA HIS A 104 -11.68 3.67 24.61
C HIS A 104 -13.13 4.06 24.34
N ALA A 105 -14.08 3.49 25.08
CA ALA A 105 -15.49 3.90 25.05
C ALA A 105 -15.59 5.43 25.18
N GLY A 106 -16.18 6.10 24.18
CA GLY A 106 -16.31 7.57 24.12
C GLY A 106 -15.22 8.32 23.33
N ASN A 107 -14.16 7.66 22.86
CA ASN A 107 -13.17 8.27 21.95
C ASN A 107 -13.14 7.54 20.61
N PRO A 108 -13.99 7.92 19.62
CA PRO A 108 -14.13 7.19 18.36
C PRO A 108 -12.81 7.11 17.58
N ALA A 109 -11.96 8.14 17.64
CA ALA A 109 -10.68 8.13 16.96
C ALA A 109 -9.77 7.00 17.44
N ARG A 110 -9.63 6.82 18.76
CA ARG A 110 -8.78 5.76 19.33
C ARG A 110 -9.35 4.36 19.15
N GLN A 111 -10.65 4.22 18.91
CA GLN A 111 -11.27 2.93 18.64
C GLN A 111 -11.08 2.50 17.17
N ASP A 112 -11.14 3.45 16.25
CA ASP A 112 -11.21 3.19 14.82
C ASP A 112 -9.84 2.83 14.21
N TYR A 113 -8.79 3.57 14.59
CA TYR A 113 -7.46 3.41 14.02
C TYR A 113 -6.35 3.69 15.04
N ARG A 114 -5.16 3.14 14.79
CA ARG A 114 -3.96 3.34 15.61
C ARG A 114 -3.31 4.70 15.33
N TRP A 115 -4.05 5.76 15.58
CA TRP A 115 -3.54 7.13 15.45
C TRP A 115 -2.41 7.39 16.44
N ASP A 116 -1.40 8.10 15.96
CA ASP A 116 -0.50 8.86 16.82
C ASP A 116 -1.09 10.27 16.99
N PRO A 117 -1.48 10.68 18.21
CA PRO A 117 -2.04 12.01 18.44
C PRO A 117 -1.11 13.16 18.03
N SER A 118 0.20 12.90 17.93
CA SER A 118 1.18 13.91 17.55
C SER A 118 1.29 14.12 16.04
N GLY A 119 0.75 13.22 15.20
CA GLY A 119 0.85 13.37 13.75
C GLY A 119 0.76 12.07 12.95
N PHE A 120 1.10 12.17 11.67
CA PHE A 120 1.14 11.04 10.76
C PHE A 120 2.32 11.17 9.79
N ALA A 121 3.08 10.07 9.64
CA ALA A 121 4.18 9.95 8.70
C ALA A 121 3.94 8.72 7.80
N PRO A 122 3.79 8.89 6.48
CA PRO A 122 3.66 7.77 5.56
C PRO A 122 4.89 6.86 5.61
N PRO A 123 4.73 5.53 5.63
CA PRO A 123 5.86 4.61 5.74
C PRO A 123 6.51 4.39 4.36
N ARG A 124 7.16 5.42 3.81
CA ARG A 124 7.77 5.42 2.46
C ARG A 124 8.75 4.27 2.24
N TRP A 125 9.71 4.13 3.15
CA TRP A 125 10.70 3.05 3.10
C TRP A 125 10.07 1.67 3.11
N SER A 126 8.95 1.49 3.80
CA SER A 126 8.26 0.20 3.80
C SER A 126 7.74 -0.18 2.42
N ARG A 127 7.25 0.79 1.63
CA ARG A 127 6.78 0.54 0.25
C ARG A 127 7.94 0.21 -0.68
N ALA A 128 9.05 0.94 -0.58
CA ALA A 128 10.27 0.68 -1.35
C ALA A 128 10.87 -0.69 -1.00
N VAL A 129 11.02 -1.02 0.28
CA VAL A 129 11.52 -2.31 0.76
C VAL A 129 10.61 -3.45 0.30
N LYS A 130 9.28 -3.30 0.37
CA LYS A 130 8.33 -4.30 -0.15
C LYS A 130 8.48 -4.49 -1.66
N ALA A 131 8.67 -3.42 -2.42
CA ALA A 131 8.86 -3.51 -3.87
C ALA A 131 10.14 -4.27 -4.22
N VAL A 132 11.26 -3.94 -3.56
CA VAL A 132 12.55 -4.63 -3.73
C VAL A 132 12.45 -6.09 -3.29
N ALA A 133 11.84 -6.37 -2.14
CA ALA A 133 11.65 -7.73 -1.65
C ALA A 133 10.77 -8.55 -2.61
N GLY A 134 9.73 -7.96 -3.18
CA GLY A 134 8.89 -8.59 -4.20
C GLY A 134 9.67 -8.89 -5.49
N ALA A 135 10.46 -7.92 -5.99
CA ALA A 135 11.30 -8.10 -7.16
C ALA A 135 12.38 -9.19 -6.96
N ALA A 136 13.02 -9.20 -5.79
CA ALA A 136 14.00 -10.22 -5.42
C ALA A 136 13.36 -11.61 -5.31
N GLY A 137 12.18 -11.70 -4.68
CA GLY A 137 11.42 -12.96 -4.58
C GLY A 137 11.02 -13.51 -5.96
N LEU A 138 10.52 -12.64 -6.85
CA LEU A 138 10.20 -13.01 -8.22
C LEU A 138 11.45 -13.43 -9.01
N SER A 139 12.58 -12.73 -8.83
CA SER A 139 13.86 -13.10 -9.45
C SER A 139 14.32 -14.49 -9.02
N LEU A 140 14.26 -14.78 -7.72
CA LEU A 140 14.61 -16.09 -7.18
C LEU A 140 13.70 -17.18 -7.76
N PHE A 141 12.40 -16.92 -7.82
CA PHE A 141 11.44 -17.86 -8.42
C PHE A 141 11.73 -18.11 -9.91
N LEU A 142 11.92 -17.05 -10.71
CA LEU A 142 12.21 -17.15 -12.13
C LEU A 142 13.59 -17.73 -12.43
N SER A 143 14.56 -17.66 -11.52
CA SER A 143 15.88 -18.24 -11.71
C SER A 143 15.83 -19.77 -11.95
N ILE A 144 14.86 -20.46 -11.33
CA ILE A 144 14.64 -21.91 -11.49
C ILE A 144 14.16 -22.20 -12.91
N PHE A 145 13.21 -21.42 -13.42
CA PHE A 145 12.69 -21.56 -14.78
C PHE A 145 13.73 -21.18 -15.83
N ASN A 146 14.56 -20.16 -15.55
CA ASN A 146 15.68 -19.78 -16.39
C ASN A 146 16.71 -20.90 -16.51
N TYR A 147 17.09 -21.52 -15.38
CA TYR A 147 17.95 -22.69 -15.41
C TYR A 147 17.35 -23.82 -16.26
N TRP A 148 16.08 -24.17 -16.03
CA TRP A 148 15.42 -25.20 -16.81
C TRP A 148 15.34 -24.86 -18.30
N ALA A 149 14.96 -23.63 -18.65
CA ALA A 149 14.82 -23.21 -20.04
C ALA A 149 16.14 -23.17 -20.80
N PHE A 150 17.21 -22.66 -20.20
CA PHE A 150 18.46 -22.38 -20.92
C PHE A 150 19.59 -23.37 -20.64
N ALA A 151 19.62 -24.02 -19.47
CA ALA A 151 20.65 -24.99 -19.13
C ALA A 151 20.28 -26.44 -19.50
N THR A 152 19.02 -26.70 -19.89
CA THR A 152 18.57 -28.02 -20.35
C THR A 152 18.07 -27.98 -21.80
N THR A 153 17.90 -29.16 -22.41
CA THR A 153 17.26 -29.35 -23.72
C THR A 153 15.74 -29.13 -23.63
N SER A 154 15.34 -27.93 -23.25
CA SER A 154 13.94 -27.54 -23.16
C SER A 154 13.35 -27.22 -24.55
N PRO A 155 12.03 -27.43 -24.75
CA PRO A 155 11.35 -27.00 -25.98
C PRO A 155 11.44 -25.48 -26.20
N VAL A 156 11.52 -25.05 -27.47
CA VAL A 156 11.61 -23.62 -27.85
C VAL A 156 10.47 -22.79 -27.24
N MET A 157 9.26 -23.36 -27.16
CA MET A 157 8.10 -22.71 -26.55
C MET A 157 8.35 -22.30 -25.08
N VAL A 158 8.98 -23.17 -24.29
CA VAL A 158 9.32 -22.88 -22.88
C VAL A 158 10.28 -21.69 -22.80
N ARG A 159 11.32 -21.68 -23.64
CA ARG A 159 12.29 -20.58 -23.69
C ARG A 159 11.62 -19.25 -23.99
N MET A 160 10.72 -19.22 -24.98
CA MET A 160 9.96 -18.00 -25.33
C MET A 160 9.10 -17.51 -24.16
N ILE A 161 8.42 -18.41 -23.44
CA ILE A 161 7.62 -18.05 -22.27
C ILE A 161 8.51 -17.46 -21.17
N VAL A 162 9.64 -18.09 -20.86
CA VAL A 162 10.58 -17.59 -19.83
C VAL A 162 11.13 -16.20 -20.19
N VAL A 163 11.50 -15.96 -21.45
CA VAL A 163 11.93 -14.63 -21.92
C VAL A 163 10.87 -13.57 -21.66
N VAL A 164 9.59 -13.86 -21.90
CA VAL A 164 8.50 -12.91 -21.63
C VAL A 164 8.40 -12.60 -20.12
N PHE A 165 8.52 -13.61 -19.25
CA PHE A 165 8.54 -13.40 -17.81
C PHE A 165 9.78 -12.61 -17.34
N ASP A 166 10.93 -12.79 -17.98
CA ASP A 166 12.13 -12.00 -17.68
C ASP A 166 11.95 -10.53 -18.07
N LEU A 167 11.26 -10.24 -19.19
CA LEU A 167 10.88 -8.86 -19.53
C LEU A 167 9.96 -8.23 -18.48
N VAL A 168 8.98 -8.99 -17.97
CA VAL A 168 8.15 -8.54 -16.85
C VAL A 168 9.00 -8.29 -15.60
N LEU A 169 9.96 -9.16 -15.32
CA LEU A 169 10.87 -8.99 -14.18
C LEU A 169 11.70 -7.70 -14.29
N ILE A 170 12.17 -7.34 -15.48
CA ILE A 170 12.87 -6.07 -15.72
C ILE A 170 11.96 -4.88 -15.39
N LEU A 171 10.69 -4.91 -15.80
CA LEU A 171 9.72 -3.85 -15.47
C LEU A 171 9.47 -3.75 -13.96
N VAL A 172 9.36 -4.88 -13.26
CA VAL A 172 9.21 -4.93 -11.79
C VAL A 172 10.42 -4.33 -11.09
N TRP A 173 11.64 -4.65 -11.53
CA TRP A 173 12.86 -4.04 -11.00
C TRP A 173 12.94 -2.54 -11.28
N TRP A 174 12.59 -2.13 -12.50
CA TRP A 174 12.52 -0.72 -12.85
C TRP A 174 11.60 0.05 -11.90
N GLU A 175 10.37 -0.43 -11.68
CA GLU A 175 9.45 0.19 -10.73
C GLU A 175 9.99 0.20 -9.30
N ALA A 176 10.61 -0.90 -8.85
CA ALA A 176 11.24 -0.97 -7.53
C ALA A 176 12.35 0.08 -7.38
N PHE A 177 13.21 0.25 -8.39
CA PHE A 177 14.25 1.28 -8.40
C PHE A 177 13.67 2.70 -8.40
N LEU A 178 12.60 2.97 -9.16
CA LEU A 178 11.92 4.26 -9.11
C LEU A 178 11.38 4.57 -7.71
N ARG A 179 10.77 3.58 -7.04
CA ARG A 179 10.26 3.73 -5.66
C ARG A 179 11.38 3.98 -4.65
N VAL A 180 12.50 3.26 -4.78
CA VAL A 180 13.70 3.48 -3.95
C VAL A 180 14.28 4.87 -4.21
N GLY A 181 14.40 5.29 -5.48
CA GLY A 181 14.86 6.63 -5.86
C GLY A 181 14.01 7.75 -5.27
N ARG A 182 12.67 7.60 -5.30
CA ARG A 182 11.75 8.54 -4.63
C ARG A 182 11.95 8.57 -3.11
N ALA A 183 12.11 7.40 -2.48
CA ALA A 183 12.34 7.31 -1.04
C ALA A 183 13.65 8.00 -0.61
N PHE A 184 14.72 7.86 -1.41
CA PHE A 184 15.97 8.57 -1.19
C PHE A 184 15.85 10.08 -1.47
N LYS A 185 15.29 10.48 -2.62
CA LYS A 185 15.18 11.90 -3.02
C LYS A 185 14.41 12.72 -2.00
N PHE A 186 13.27 12.19 -1.54
CA PHE A 186 12.37 12.95 -0.70
C PHE A 186 12.51 12.66 0.78
N GLY A 187 13.37 11.78 1.27
CA GLY A 187 13.52 11.53 2.72
C GLY A 187 12.19 11.26 3.45
N GLY A 188 12.03 11.79 4.66
CA GLY A 188 10.79 11.71 5.44
C GLY A 188 10.00 13.02 5.41
N SER A 189 8.70 12.94 5.15
CA SER A 189 7.76 14.04 5.40
C SER A 189 6.69 13.58 6.36
N ARG A 190 6.15 14.52 7.14
CA ARG A 190 5.24 14.25 8.24
C ARG A 190 4.26 15.40 8.34
N ILE A 191 3.05 15.10 8.81
CA ILE A 191 2.14 16.11 9.33
C ILE A 191 2.04 15.97 10.85
N ASP A 192 1.99 17.11 11.54
CA ASP A 192 1.71 17.19 12.96
C ASP A 192 0.28 17.69 13.15
N PHE A 193 -0.43 17.07 14.09
CA PHE A 193 -1.79 17.49 14.44
C PHE A 193 -1.73 18.55 15.54
N LEU A 194 -2.34 19.72 15.31
CA LEU A 194 -2.44 20.76 16.34
C LEU A 194 -3.60 20.49 17.31
N GLU A 195 -4.62 19.76 16.86
CA GLU A 195 -5.73 19.25 17.67
C GLU A 195 -5.95 17.77 17.31
N PHE A 196 -6.31 16.95 18.30
CA PHE A 196 -6.57 15.53 18.07
C PHE A 196 -7.72 14.99 18.93
N PRO A 197 -8.75 14.35 18.32
CA PRO A 197 -9.09 14.41 16.91
C PRO A 197 -9.62 15.82 16.53
N TYR A 198 -9.66 16.14 15.24
CA TYR A 198 -10.38 17.32 14.76
C TYR A 198 -11.89 17.07 14.78
N SER A 199 -12.67 18.12 15.07
CA SER A 199 -14.13 18.06 15.02
C SER A 199 -14.66 18.49 13.65
N ILE A 200 -15.69 17.80 13.13
CA ILE A 200 -16.43 18.26 11.93
C ILE A 200 -17.04 19.65 12.19
N GLY A 201 -17.05 20.51 11.17
CA GLY A 201 -17.56 21.88 11.27
C GLY A 201 -16.61 22.88 11.91
N LYS A 202 -15.43 22.44 12.37
CA LYS A 202 -14.36 23.33 12.87
C LYS A 202 -13.22 23.41 11.86
N PRO A 203 -12.45 24.52 11.86
CA PRO A 203 -11.25 24.63 11.04
C PRO A 203 -10.23 23.54 11.42
N VAL A 204 -9.67 22.87 10.41
CA VAL A 204 -8.63 21.85 10.58
C VAL A 204 -7.28 22.51 10.32
N THR A 205 -6.45 22.64 11.36
CA THR A 205 -5.11 23.25 11.25
C THR A 205 -4.03 22.20 11.37
N ILE A 206 -3.38 21.87 10.26
CA ILE A 206 -2.34 20.84 10.15
C ILE A 206 -0.99 21.52 9.96
N ARG A 207 0.01 21.08 10.72
CA ARG A 207 1.39 21.53 10.53
C ARG A 207 2.13 20.52 9.68
N TRP A 208 2.39 20.87 8.42
CA TRP A 208 3.16 20.03 7.53
C TRP A 208 4.65 20.30 7.69
N GLN A 209 5.44 19.23 7.75
CA GLN A 209 6.90 19.26 7.71
C GLN A 209 7.38 18.75 6.33
N PRO A 210 7.64 19.67 5.39
CA PRO A 210 8.38 19.42 4.17
C PRO A 210 9.59 18.52 4.36
N SER A 211 9.79 17.59 3.43
CA SER A 211 11.07 16.89 3.35
C SER A 211 12.16 17.73 2.70
N ASP A 212 13.42 17.37 2.91
CA ASP A 212 14.57 18.13 2.41
C ASP A 212 14.61 18.25 0.87
N GLY A 213 14.11 17.25 0.14
CA GLY A 213 14.19 17.15 -1.32
C GLY A 213 13.18 17.98 -2.13
N ILE A 214 12.37 18.86 -1.51
CA ILE A 214 11.28 19.59 -2.20
C ILE A 214 11.57 21.08 -2.44
N GLY A 215 12.78 21.56 -2.11
CA GLY A 215 13.12 22.98 -2.23
C GLY A 215 13.06 23.55 -3.65
N ALA A 216 13.08 22.69 -4.67
CA ALA A 216 13.00 23.05 -6.09
C ALA A 216 11.58 22.95 -6.69
N ALA A 217 10.53 22.92 -5.85
CA ALA A 217 9.15 22.81 -6.33
C ALA A 217 8.78 24.02 -7.19
N GLN A 218 8.24 23.76 -8.38
CA GLN A 218 7.83 24.79 -9.35
C GLN A 218 6.34 25.11 -9.29
N GLY A 219 5.63 24.53 -8.33
CA GLY A 219 4.18 24.58 -8.27
C GLY A 219 3.66 23.35 -7.53
N GLY A 220 2.35 23.28 -7.45
CA GLY A 220 1.68 22.12 -6.90
C GLY A 220 0.34 22.48 -6.28
N HIS A 221 -0.23 21.50 -5.61
CA HIS A 221 -1.46 21.65 -4.89
C HIS A 221 -1.52 20.79 -3.63
N LEU A 222 -2.25 21.28 -2.64
CA LEU A 222 -2.53 20.58 -1.40
C LEU A 222 -4.04 20.41 -1.29
N THR A 223 -4.52 19.18 -1.23
CA THR A 223 -5.95 18.86 -1.22
C THR A 223 -6.32 18.14 0.06
N LEU A 224 -7.14 18.75 0.90
CA LEU A 224 -7.84 18.04 1.97
C LEU A 224 -9.15 17.50 1.40
N ARG A 225 -9.39 16.19 1.52
CA ARG A 225 -10.61 15.56 0.98
C ARG A 225 -11.22 14.54 1.94
N CYS A 226 -12.53 14.37 1.81
CA CYS A 226 -13.30 13.30 2.45
C CYS A 226 -13.57 12.21 1.40
N VAL A 227 -13.11 10.99 1.67
CA VAL A 227 -13.20 9.86 0.73
C VAL A 227 -14.01 8.74 1.35
N LYS A 228 -14.94 8.19 0.57
CA LYS A 228 -15.67 6.97 0.88
C LYS A 228 -15.12 5.83 0.03
N GLU A 229 -14.85 4.70 0.67
CA GLU A 229 -14.33 3.48 0.05
C GLU A 229 -15.38 2.38 0.11
N TRP A 230 -15.55 1.64 -0.99
CA TRP A 230 -16.31 0.39 -1.02
C TRP A 230 -15.87 -0.49 -2.18
N TYR A 231 -16.27 -1.75 -2.15
CA TYR A 231 -16.10 -2.66 -3.28
C TYR A 231 -17.37 -2.69 -4.11
N GLU A 232 -17.25 -2.35 -5.39
CA GLU A 232 -18.33 -2.45 -6.38
C GLU A 232 -18.15 -3.76 -7.16
N GLN A 233 -19.22 -4.54 -7.26
CA GLN A 233 -19.24 -5.74 -8.10
C GLN A 233 -19.81 -5.37 -9.46
N THR A 234 -19.05 -5.60 -10.52
CA THR A 234 -19.49 -5.38 -11.90
C THR A 234 -19.58 -6.72 -12.64
N GLY A 235 -20.47 -6.80 -13.63
CA GLY A 235 -20.75 -8.03 -14.38
C GLY A 235 -21.85 -8.91 -13.78
N SER A 236 -22.15 -10.03 -14.44
CA SER A 236 -23.19 -10.99 -14.05
C SER A 236 -22.68 -12.43 -14.17
N GLY A 237 -23.11 -13.30 -13.26
CA GLY A 237 -22.78 -14.73 -13.25
C GLY A 237 -21.29 -15.02 -13.03
N LYS A 238 -20.71 -15.87 -13.89
CA LYS A 238 -19.30 -16.31 -13.79
C LYS A 238 -18.28 -15.20 -14.12
N ASN A 239 -18.73 -14.10 -14.70
CA ASN A 239 -17.89 -12.96 -15.10
C ASN A 239 -18.06 -11.77 -14.12
N GLN A 240 -18.29 -12.06 -12.85
CA GLN A 240 -18.36 -11.04 -11.82
C GLN A 240 -16.93 -10.61 -11.43
N SER A 241 -16.63 -9.32 -11.56
CA SER A 241 -15.40 -8.72 -11.06
C SER A 241 -15.72 -7.79 -9.90
N THR A 242 -14.81 -7.74 -8.92
CA THR A 242 -14.94 -6.85 -7.76
C THR A 242 -13.85 -5.80 -7.86
N HIS A 243 -14.23 -4.52 -7.86
CA HIS A 243 -13.30 -3.40 -7.95
C HIS A 243 -13.42 -2.51 -6.71
N LEU A 244 -12.28 -2.05 -6.21
CA LEU A 244 -12.24 -1.05 -5.16
C LEU A 244 -12.61 0.32 -5.77
N VAL A 245 -13.59 0.99 -5.17
CA VAL A 245 -14.03 2.32 -5.57
C VAL A 245 -13.71 3.29 -4.44
N HIS A 246 -13.08 4.41 -4.80
CA HIS A 246 -12.91 5.58 -3.96
C HIS A 246 -13.75 6.71 -4.53
N GLU A 247 -14.69 7.23 -3.74
CA GLU A 247 -15.48 8.40 -4.10
C GLU A 247 -15.17 9.54 -3.15
N GLU A 248 -14.64 10.61 -3.71
CA GLU A 248 -14.48 11.88 -3.03
C GLU A 248 -15.88 12.47 -2.79
N GLN A 249 -16.25 12.68 -1.53
CA GLN A 249 -17.50 13.31 -1.14
C GLN A 249 -17.37 14.84 -1.07
N TRP A 250 -16.16 15.30 -0.77
CA TRP A 250 -15.84 16.72 -0.60
C TRP A 250 -14.32 16.91 -0.69
N SER A 251 -13.89 18.06 -1.21
CA SER A 251 -12.49 18.47 -1.19
C SER A 251 -12.31 19.99 -1.13
N THR A 252 -11.20 20.41 -0.53
CA THR A 252 -10.65 21.77 -0.70
C THR A 252 -9.20 21.66 -1.15
N THR A 253 -8.91 22.26 -2.29
CA THR A 253 -7.60 22.30 -2.92
C THR A 253 -7.00 23.69 -2.83
N TRP A 254 -5.81 23.76 -2.29
CA TRP A 254 -4.92 24.91 -2.29
C TRP A 254 -3.96 24.79 -3.46
N GLN A 255 -3.95 25.77 -4.36
CA GLN A 255 -3.00 25.83 -5.46
C GLN A 255 -1.90 26.85 -5.16
N PHE A 256 -0.69 26.53 -5.63
CA PHE A 256 0.48 27.39 -5.51
C PHE A 256 1.00 27.76 -6.89
N ALA A 257 1.18 29.05 -7.11
CA ALA A 257 1.78 29.56 -8.32
C ALA A 257 3.25 29.15 -8.42
N PRO A 258 3.78 29.04 -9.65
CA PRO A 258 5.19 28.85 -9.86
C PRO A 258 6.03 29.93 -9.18
N ASN A 259 7.21 29.55 -8.68
CA ASN A 259 8.21 30.39 -7.99
C ASN A 259 8.01 30.62 -6.49
N ARG A 260 7.03 30.01 -5.83
CA ARG A 260 7.02 29.97 -4.36
C ARG A 260 8.01 28.92 -3.85
N SER A 261 9.08 29.38 -3.21
CA SER A 261 10.02 28.47 -2.56
C SER A 261 9.40 27.87 -1.29
N VAL A 262 9.20 26.55 -1.30
CA VAL A 262 8.94 25.80 -0.08
C VAL A 262 10.30 25.58 0.58
N MET A 263 10.59 26.34 1.64
CA MET A 263 11.87 26.20 2.36
C MET A 263 11.94 24.82 3.01
N PRO A 264 12.91 23.97 2.63
CA PRO A 264 13.07 22.65 3.22
C PRO A 264 13.23 22.74 4.75
N GLY A 265 12.67 21.78 5.48
CA GLY A 265 12.72 21.72 6.95
C GLY A 265 11.88 22.77 7.69
N LYS A 266 11.36 23.80 7.00
CA LYS A 266 10.48 24.80 7.62
C LYS A 266 9.05 24.26 7.71
N ARG A 267 8.51 24.24 8.93
CA ARG A 267 7.12 23.86 9.19
C ARG A 267 6.15 24.83 8.52
N VAL A 268 5.14 24.29 7.87
CA VAL A 268 4.09 25.03 7.18
C VAL A 268 2.75 24.73 7.84
N ASP A 269 2.15 25.74 8.44
CA ASP A 269 0.80 25.63 8.97
C ASP A 269 -0.21 25.81 7.81
N LEU A 270 -1.09 24.81 7.68
CA LEU A 270 -2.15 24.68 6.70
C LEU A 270 -3.48 24.72 7.46
N ARG A 271 -4.46 25.50 6.98
CA ARG A 271 -5.74 25.66 7.66
C ARG A 271 -6.89 25.49 6.67
N PHE A 272 -7.68 24.44 6.86
CA PHE A 272 -8.82 24.15 6.01
C PHE A 272 -10.12 24.41 6.76
N GLU A 273 -11.10 25.02 6.10
CA GLU A 273 -12.44 25.20 6.64
C GLU A 273 -13.29 24.00 6.25
N VAL A 274 -13.68 23.18 7.22
CA VAL A 274 -14.45 21.94 6.98
C VAL A 274 -15.93 22.20 7.26
N PRO A 275 -16.83 22.05 6.27
CA PRO A 275 -18.26 22.23 6.47
C PRO A 275 -18.85 21.32 7.55
N SER A 276 -19.86 21.81 8.26
CA SER A 276 -20.72 20.95 9.07
C SER A 276 -21.58 20.05 8.17
N GLY A 277 -21.85 18.82 8.62
CA GLY A 277 -22.69 17.86 7.89
C GLY A 277 -21.94 16.84 7.02
N LEU A 278 -20.61 16.92 6.94
CA LEU A 278 -19.80 15.90 6.28
C LEU A 278 -19.61 14.66 7.18
N PRO A 279 -19.37 13.47 6.60
CA PRO A 279 -19.27 12.25 7.37
C PRO A 279 -17.97 12.16 8.19
N SER A 280 -18.07 11.57 9.38
CA SER A 280 -16.91 11.33 10.26
C SER A 280 -16.01 10.24 9.72
N THR A 281 -14.73 10.28 10.10
CA THR A 281 -13.82 9.16 9.86
C THR A 281 -14.35 7.87 10.50
N ARG A 282 -14.30 6.78 9.73
CA ARG A 282 -14.67 5.42 10.10
C ARG A 282 -13.94 4.43 9.18
N LEU A 283 -12.70 4.10 9.51
CA LEU A 283 -11.82 3.17 8.79
C LEU A 283 -12.15 1.69 9.02
N GLY A 284 -12.81 1.38 10.15
CA GLY A 284 -13.19 0.01 10.50
C GLY A 284 -14.48 -0.52 9.85
N GLY A 285 -15.24 0.34 9.18
CA GLY A 285 -16.54 0.01 8.59
C GLY A 285 -16.46 -0.85 7.32
N THR A 286 -17.60 -1.38 6.87
CA THR A 286 -17.73 -2.09 5.57
C THR A 286 -17.60 -1.16 4.37
N SER A 287 -18.00 0.11 4.54
CA SER A 287 -17.68 1.20 3.65
C SER A 287 -16.91 2.25 4.46
N PRO A 288 -15.57 2.16 4.45
CA PRO A 288 -14.73 3.10 5.16
C PRO A 288 -14.97 4.52 4.67
N VAL A 289 -15.02 5.46 5.60
CA VAL A 289 -14.96 6.89 5.29
C VAL A 289 -13.72 7.44 5.97
N PHE A 290 -12.92 8.21 5.27
CA PHE A 290 -11.72 8.79 5.84
C PHE A 290 -11.40 10.13 5.23
N TRP A 291 -10.59 10.86 5.95
CA TRP A 291 -10.09 12.15 5.53
C TRP A 291 -8.60 12.06 5.27
N GLU A 292 -8.16 12.71 4.21
CA GLU A 292 -6.76 12.72 3.84
C GLU A 292 -6.35 14.06 3.26
N LEU A 293 -5.10 14.43 3.56
CA LEU A 293 -4.40 15.51 2.93
C LEU A 293 -3.50 14.91 1.86
N GLU A 294 -3.77 15.21 0.61
CA GLU A 294 -2.85 14.95 -0.50
C GLU A 294 -1.99 16.17 -0.76
N ILE A 295 -0.70 15.94 -0.95
CA ILE A 295 0.27 16.97 -1.30
C ILE A 295 0.92 16.52 -2.60
N HIS A 296 0.71 17.31 -3.65
CA HIS A 296 1.31 17.13 -4.96
C HIS A 296 2.17 18.34 -5.28
N LEU A 297 3.47 18.15 -5.56
CA LEU A 297 4.38 19.23 -5.93
C LEU A 297 5.15 18.86 -7.19
N ASP A 298 5.14 19.78 -8.14
CA ASP A 298 5.81 19.66 -9.43
C ASP A 298 7.31 19.89 -9.22
N LEU A 299 8.13 18.88 -9.48
CA LEU A 299 9.56 18.91 -9.22
C LEU A 299 10.35 18.41 -10.43
N PRO A 300 11.55 18.95 -10.70
CA PRO A 300 12.39 18.41 -11.76
C PRO A 300 12.73 16.93 -11.49
N GLY A 301 12.40 16.06 -12.44
CA GLY A 301 12.56 14.61 -12.35
C GLY A 301 11.34 13.93 -11.74
N PHE A 302 11.45 13.49 -10.49
CA PHE A 302 10.31 12.94 -9.76
C PHE A 302 9.48 14.05 -9.13
N ASP A 303 8.17 14.00 -9.35
CA ASP A 303 7.17 14.75 -8.58
C ASP A 303 7.05 14.20 -7.17
N PHE A 304 6.69 15.10 -6.24
CA PHE A 304 6.40 14.73 -4.86
C PHE A 304 4.91 14.52 -4.73
N GLU A 305 4.49 13.30 -4.45
CA GLU A 305 3.09 12.96 -4.21
C GLU A 305 2.99 12.15 -2.92
N GLU A 306 2.29 12.71 -1.93
CA GLU A 306 2.10 12.10 -0.64
C GLU A 306 0.67 12.27 -0.13
N THR A 307 0.18 11.25 0.56
CA THR A 307 -1.15 11.26 1.15
C THR A 307 -1.06 10.94 2.63
N TYR A 308 -1.60 11.83 3.45
CA TYR A 308 -1.62 11.71 4.90
C TYR A 308 -3.05 11.53 5.38
N LEU A 309 -3.28 10.58 6.29
CA LEU A 309 -4.58 10.44 6.93
C LEU A 309 -4.78 11.54 7.98
N VAL A 310 -5.98 12.11 8.05
CA VAL A 310 -6.33 13.20 8.97
C VAL A 310 -7.49 12.74 9.87
N PRO A 311 -7.37 12.82 11.21
CA PRO A 311 -8.37 12.28 12.13
C PRO A 311 -9.52 13.29 12.35
N ILE A 312 -10.46 13.37 11.41
CA ILE A 312 -11.66 14.23 11.52
C ILE A 312 -12.86 13.40 11.96
N TYR A 313 -13.44 13.71 13.12
CA TYR A 313 -14.53 12.96 13.76
C TYR A 313 -15.70 13.89 14.13
N GLY A 314 -16.91 13.32 14.13
CA GLY A 314 -18.11 13.97 14.65
C GLY A 314 -18.28 13.67 16.14
N ALA A 315 -19.00 14.54 16.85
CA ALA A 315 -19.46 14.28 18.21
C ALA A 315 -20.63 13.29 18.22
#